data_AF-A0A950NY95-F1
#
_entry.id   AF-A0A950NY95-F1
#
_cell.length_a   1.000
_cell.length_b   1.000
_cell.length_c   1.000
_cell.angle_alpha   90.00
_cell.angle_beta   90.00
_cell.angle_gamma   90.00
#
_symmetry.space_group_name_H-M   'P 1'
#
loop_
_entity.id
_entity.type
_entity.pdbx_description
1 polymer ?
#
loop_
_entity_poly.entity_id
_entity_poly.type
_entity_poly.pdbx_seq_one_letter_code
_entity_poly.pdbx_strand_id
1 'polypeptide(L)' 'MGEFRRRVHLGTDAVYRVCGFNDELAEVEVVRAPGLRRGQRFKFDVAAVRSMPVVVGPPDSSAAPRERR' A
#
# COMPACT_ATOMS: atom_id res chain seq x y z
N MET A 1 -12.51 5.39 2.58
CA MET A 1 -11.58 4.24 2.68
C MET A 1 -10.95 4.00 1.31
N GLY A 2 -9.62 3.94 1.22
CA GLY A 2 -8.90 3.81 -0.05
C GLY A 2 -7.40 4.17 0.00
N GLU A 3 -6.76 4.17 1.17
CA GLU A 3 -5.36 4.58 1.30
C GLU A 3 -4.41 3.45 0.90
N PHE A 4 -3.37 3.79 0.15
CA PHE A 4 -2.26 2.88 -0.17
C PHE A 4 -1.10 3.14 0.78
N ARG A 5 -0.55 2.07 1.35
CA ARG A 5 0.58 2.10 2.27
C ARG A 5 1.72 1.31 1.65
N ARG A 6 2.91 1.90 1.65
CA ARG A 6 4.12 1.27 1.14
C ARG A 6 5.02 0.89 2.29
N ARG A 7 5.49 -0.35 2.29
CA ARG A 7 6.51 -0.82 3.21
C ARG A 7 7.71 -1.24 2.39
N VAL A 8 8.85 -0.62 2.67
CA VAL A 8 10.15 -1.09 2.15
C VAL A 8 10.81 -1.87 3.27
N HIS A 9 11.04 -3.16 3.05
CA HIS A 9 11.75 -4.01 4.00
C HIS A 9 12.81 -4.81 3.23
N LEU A 10 14.06 -4.76 3.68
CA LEU A 10 15.17 -5.53 3.09
C LEU A 10 15.32 -5.33 1.56
N GLY A 11 15.29 -4.07 1.10
CA GLY A 11 15.43 -3.72 -0.33
C GLY A 11 14.23 -4.09 -1.20
N THR A 12 13.14 -4.56 -0.59
CA THR A 12 11.97 -5.08 -1.28
C THR A 12 10.78 -4.15 -1.10
N ASP A 13 10.16 -3.75 -2.22
CA ASP A 13 9.01 -2.85 -2.26
C ASP A 13 7.69 -3.63 -2.14
N ALA A 14 6.91 -3.31 -1.11
CA ALA A 14 5.56 -3.83 -0.95
C ALA A 14 4.54 -2.70 -0.80
N VAL A 15 3.48 -2.76 -1.61
CA VAL A 15 2.33 -1.85 -1.62
C VAL A 15 1.10 -2.62 -1.17
N TYR A 16 0.47 -2.11 -0.13
CA TYR A 16 -0.76 -2.62 0.45
C TYR A 16 -1.85 -1.55 0.34
N ARG A 17 -3.09 -1.96 0.13
CA ARG A 17 -4.27 -1.10 0.20
C ARG A 17 -4.96 -1.36 1.52
N VAL A 18 -5.22 -0.32 2.31
CA VAL A 18 -5.97 -0.48 3.55
C VAL A 18 -7.45 -0.61 3.22
N CYS A 19 -8.03 -1.75 3.57
CA CYS A 19 -9.44 -2.07 3.37
C CYS A 19 -10.29 -1.69 4.60
N GLY A 20 -9.70 -1.70 5.80
CA GLY A 20 -10.42 -1.33 7.01
C GLY A 20 -9.52 -1.28 8.24
N PHE A 21 -10.05 -0.68 9.30
CA PHE A 21 -9.44 -0.66 10.63
C PHE A 21 -10.45 -1.21 11.63
N ASN A 22 -9.99 -2.06 12.54
CA ASN A 22 -10.65 -2.39 13.81
C ASN A 22 -9.83 -1.78 14.96
N ASP A 23 -10.27 -1.96 16.21
CA ASP A 23 -9.65 -1.35 17.39
C ASP A 23 -8.11 -1.52 17.46
N GLU A 24 -7.59 -2.71 17.17
CA GLU A 24 -6.14 -3.00 17.25
C GLU A 24 -5.51 -3.43 15.92
N LEU A 25 -6.33 -3.84 14.94
CA LEU A 25 -5.85 -4.42 13.68
C LEU A 25 -6.37 -3.68 12.46
N ALA A 26 -5.47 -3.37 11.52
CA ALA A 26 -5.75 -2.87 10.20
C ALA A 26 -5.78 -4.02 9.18
N GLU A 27 -6.89 -4.15 8.46
CA GLU A 27 -7.00 -5.07 7.33
C GLU A 27 -6.45 -4.40 6.06
N VAL A 28 -5.50 -5.07 5.42
CA VAL A 28 -4.88 -4.61 4.18
C VAL A 28 -4.92 -5.68 3.10
N GLU A 29 -5.01 -5.25 1.86
CA GLU A 29 -4.96 -6.08 0.66
C GLU A 29 -3.63 -5.84 -0.07
N VAL A 30 -2.96 -6.91 -0.48
CA VAL A 30 -1.72 -6.82 -1.26
C VAL A 30 -2.03 -6.29 -2.66
N VAL A 31 -1.49 -5.12 -2.96
CA VAL A 31 -1.52 -4.54 -4.32
C VAL A 31 -0.31 -5.02 -5.11
N ARG A 32 0.87 -4.97 -4.50
CA ARG A 32 2.14 -5.40 -5.11
C ARG A 32 3.12 -5.77 -4.01
N ALA A 33 3.53 -7.02 -3.90
CA ALA A 33 4.62 -7.42 -3.01
C ALA A 33 5.24 -8.70 -3.55
N PRO A 34 6.56 -8.78 -3.76
CA PRO A 34 7.19 -9.99 -4.26
C PRO A 34 7.13 -11.10 -3.21
N GLY A 35 6.83 -12.32 -3.66
CA GLY A 35 6.59 -13.45 -2.77
C GLY A 35 5.18 -13.54 -2.18
N LEU A 36 4.32 -12.54 -2.40
CA LEU A 36 2.91 -12.56 -1.97
C LEU A 36 1.96 -12.53 -3.16
N ARG A 37 0.75 -13.07 -2.98
CA ARG A 37 -0.27 -13.05 -4.02
C ARG A 37 -1.01 -11.70 -4.01
N ARG A 38 -1.15 -11.08 -5.17
CA ARG A 38 -2.00 -9.89 -5.33
C ARG A 38 -3.45 -10.21 -4.95
N GLY A 39 -4.11 -9.30 -4.23
CA GLY A 39 -5.45 -9.49 -3.70
C GLY A 39 -5.51 -10.30 -2.40
N GLN A 40 -4.37 -10.83 -1.93
CA GLN A 40 -4.31 -11.50 -0.63
C GLN A 40 -4.51 -10.48 0.49
N ARG A 41 -5.32 -10.82 1.49
CA ARG A 41 -5.62 -9.96 2.63
C ARG A 41 -4.82 -10.38 3.85
N PHE A 42 -4.32 -9.39 4.57
CA PHE A 42 -3.56 -9.55 5.80
C PHE A 42 -4.08 -8.59 6.86
N LYS A 43 -3.89 -8.96 8.12
CA LYS A 43 -4.15 -8.09 9.25
C LYS A 43 -2.82 -7.70 9.87
N PHE A 44 -2.59 -6.40 9.98
CA PHE A 44 -1.42 -5.84 10.66
C PHE A 44 -1.88 -5.01 11.84
N ASP A 45 -0.99 -4.80 12.79
CA ASP A 45 -1.23 -3.87 13.89
C ASP A 45 -1.48 -2.45 13.35
N VAL A 46 -2.48 -1.75 13.89
CA VAL A 46 -2.82 -0.39 13.45
C VAL A 46 -1.63 0.54 13.64
N ALA A 47 -0.85 0.39 14.72
CA ALA A 47 0.33 1.21 14.96
C ALA A 47 1.38 0.98 13.88
N ALA A 48 1.58 -0.28 13.47
CA ALA A 48 2.50 -0.64 12.39
C ALA A 48 2.05 -0.04 11.04
N VAL A 49 0.75 -0.12 10.70
CA VAL A 49 0.22 0.45 9.45
C VAL A 49 0.29 1.98 9.44
N ARG A 50 0.03 2.63 10.58
CA ARG A 50 0.18 4.09 10.71
C ARG A 50 1.61 4.56 10.51
N SER A 51 2.60 3.76 10.92
CA SER A 51 4.02 4.03 10.70
C SER A 51 4.47 3.83 9.24
N MET A 52 3.68 3.15 8.40
CA MET A 52 4.03 2.96 6.99
C MET A 52 3.77 4.25 6.20
N PRO A 53 4.71 4.67 5.34
CA PRO A 53 4.49 5.82 4.47
C PRO A 53 3.27 5.59 3.57
N VAL A 54 2.38 6.59 3.54
CA VAL A 54 1.26 6.64 2.61
C VAL A 54 1.81 6.92 1.22
N VAL A 55 1.32 6.19 0.22
CA VAL A 55 1.55 6.50 -1.18
C VAL A 55 0.26 7.00 -1.78
N VAL A 56 0.29 8.18 -2.39
CA VAL A 56 -0.86 8.72 -3.12
C VAL A 56 -0.76 8.23 -4.56
N GLY A 57 -1.67 7.34 -4.94
CA GLY A 57 -1.82 6.85 -6.30
C GLY A 57 -1.39 5.39 -6.52
N PRO A 58 -1.99 4.68 -7.49
CA PRO A 58 -1.49 3.38 -7.93
C PRO A 58 -0.03 3.55 -8.42
N PRO A 59 0.85 2.54 -8.26
CA PRO A 59 2.22 2.58 -8.80
C PRO A 59 2.29 2.60 -10.35
N ASP A 60 1.17 2.91 -11.01
CA ASP A 60 1.03 3.13 -12.46
C ASP A 60 0.27 4.44 -12.70
N SER A 61 0.91 5.54 -12.32
CA SER A 61 0.76 6.78 -13.07
C SER A 61 2.17 7.16 -13.46
N SER A 62 2.63 6.53 -14.55
CA SER A 62 3.60 7.19 -15.41
C SER A 62 3.17 8.64 -15.54
N ALA A 63 3.98 9.51 -14.97
CA ALA A 63 4.05 10.89 -15.38
C ALA A 63 4.25 10.89 -16.90
N ALA A 64 3.18 11.08 -17.66
CA ALA A 64 3.31 11.79 -18.90
C ALA A 64 3.26 13.26 -18.51
N PRO A 65 4.39 14.01 -18.52
CA PRO A 65 4.32 15.45 -18.48
C PRO A 65 3.55 15.87 -19.72
N ARG A 66 2.28 16.23 -19.56
CA ARG A 66 1.49 16.81 -20.65
C ARG A 66 1.87 18.28 -20.74
N GLU A 67 3.11 18.53 -21.14
CA GLU A 67 3.55 19.86 -21.55
C GLU A 67 3.16 20.07 -23.03
N ARG A 68 2.63 21.28 -23.29
CA ARG A 68 2.43 21.95 -24.58
C ARG A 68 1.32 21.44 -25.51
N ARG A 69 0.25 22.24 -25.61
CA ARG A 69 0.14 23.29 -26.65
C ARG A 69 -0.85 24.36 -26.25
#